data_AF-A0A553Q9W8-F1
#
_entry.id   AF-A0A553Q9W8-F1
#
_cell.length_a   1.000
_cell.length_b   1.000
_cell.length_c   1.000
_cell.angle_alpha   90.00
_cell.angle_beta   90.00
_cell.angle_gamma   90.00
#
_symmetry.space_group_name_H-M   'P 1'
#
loop_
_entity.id
_entity.type
_entity.pdbx_description
1 polymer ?
#
loop_
_entity_poly.entity_id
_entity_poly.type
_entity_poly.pdbx_seq_one_letter_code
_entity_poly.pdbx_strand_id
1 'polypeptide(L)'
;NPQTLSRAVPSSLAHREDCPEYCVFENGKLMKKVTSLSSYTLQMEHMVTFYLGCSFGFESALSAAGVPVRNVEQGRNVSMYKVRGLAHTLQDGVVFMGHFIFESKNDEGILFISAPQTSVACSPGGQFHGPMVVSMRPVPVDKLDAATQRTHAIPLAHGGPVHIGDPKLLGISDLSKPDYGDPVEVCPTDVPVFWACGVTEPALAFTHSPGSMFITDQKAETISHQALESEQRPLTFCISQNPQHYSMASERAVQQIREIEELAVEDPGSRGIRALFLQDELLKACLSLSHSSSVLITTGFPTHFMHSPPEETDGPPGALAMAAMLQSLKKNVLIVTDERALEMNQHMIRDAVEKGVIQTAVPVISFQSDGPGSALHFLCHDGDPNSPRFDHLVAIERSGRAADGNYYNMRGMNIKHLVDPIDDLFVAASAIPGITSTGIGDGGNELGMGKVKDTVKAQMPNGKLIACDVAADFAITTGVSNWGGYAVACALYVLSLCPIHWRYLQRGLGLPSTPEQQSQWRASLPTIAKEEDMLRILVKYGVRSGKTANLGLEVDGLTFHPYHSDIIQRLRDLTLARSHSDQ
;
A
#
# COMPACT_ATOMS: atom_id res chain seq x y z
N ASN A 1 -29.60 19.97 3.90
CA ASN A 1 -30.96 19.44 4.14
C ASN A 1 -31.08 18.07 3.50
N PRO A 2 -30.64 17.00 4.16
CA PRO A 2 -30.76 15.65 3.62
C PRO A 2 -32.18 15.12 3.91
N GLN A 3 -32.88 14.71 2.85
CA GLN A 3 -34.19 14.10 2.94
C GLN A 3 -34.07 12.70 3.56
N THR A 4 -34.62 12.57 4.75
CA THR A 4 -34.85 11.32 5.48
C THR A 4 -35.78 10.42 4.65
N LEU A 5 -35.25 9.34 4.07
CA LEU A 5 -36.07 8.22 3.60
C LEU A 5 -36.35 7.28 4.78
N SER A 6 -37.09 7.80 5.76
CA SER A 6 -37.93 6.97 6.63
C SER A 6 -39.20 6.66 5.83
N ARG A 7 -39.28 5.46 5.25
CA ARG A 7 -40.54 4.94 4.69
C ARG A 7 -40.95 3.71 5.48
N ALA A 8 -42.16 3.79 6.04
CA ALA A 8 -42.76 2.80 6.91
C ALA A 8 -42.85 1.42 6.24
N VAL A 9 -42.32 0.40 6.92
CA VAL A 9 -42.63 -1.02 6.69
C VAL A 9 -43.79 -1.38 7.64
N PRO A 10 -44.77 -2.23 7.26
CA PRO A 10 -46.01 -2.41 8.03
C PRO A 10 -45.79 -3.05 9.41
N SER A 11 -46.64 -2.66 10.37
CA SER A 11 -46.84 -3.15 11.75
C SER A 11 -45.87 -4.17 12.36
N SER A 12 -45.40 -3.85 13.57
CA SER A 12 -44.45 -4.54 14.47
C SER A 12 -44.62 -6.06 14.74
N LEU A 13 -45.63 -6.72 14.16
CA LEU A 13 -45.91 -8.15 14.33
C LEU A 13 -45.48 -9.01 13.13
N ALA A 14 -45.28 -8.44 11.92
CA ALA A 14 -45.00 -9.20 10.71
C ALA A 14 -43.61 -9.89 10.74
N HIS A 15 -42.60 -9.22 11.28
CA HIS A 15 -41.18 -9.59 11.12
C HIS A 15 -40.72 -10.87 11.83
N ARG A 16 -41.63 -11.58 12.50
CA ARG A 16 -41.31 -12.73 13.36
C ARG A 16 -41.39 -14.08 12.65
N GLU A 17 -41.99 -14.11 11.46
CA GLU A 17 -42.20 -15.35 10.69
C GLU A 17 -41.74 -15.22 9.22
N ASP A 18 -41.20 -14.08 8.85
CA ASP A 18 -40.90 -13.75 7.45
C ASP A 18 -39.51 -14.24 6.96
N CYS A 19 -38.67 -14.76 7.85
CA CYS A 19 -37.44 -15.48 7.48
C CYS A 19 -37.65 -16.99 7.62
N PRO A 20 -37.07 -17.83 6.73
CA PRO A 20 -37.14 -19.28 6.86
C PRO A 20 -36.57 -19.81 8.19
N GLU A 21 -35.53 -19.17 8.73
CA GLU A 21 -34.90 -19.53 9.99
C GLU A 21 -34.22 -18.31 10.64
N TYR A 22 -34.34 -18.19 11.95
CA TYR A 22 -33.73 -17.15 12.79
C TYR A 22 -32.72 -17.76 13.76
N CYS A 23 -31.66 -17.01 14.04
CA CYS A 23 -30.69 -17.27 15.08
C CYS A 23 -31.02 -16.41 16.31
N VAL A 24 -31.07 -17.05 17.49
CA VAL A 24 -31.27 -16.39 18.79
C VAL A 24 -29.94 -16.33 19.52
N PHE A 25 -29.45 -15.12 19.79
CA PHE A 25 -28.21 -14.88 20.53
C PHE A 25 -28.49 -14.33 21.92
N GLU A 26 -27.82 -14.89 22.93
CA GLU A 26 -27.79 -14.35 24.29
C GLU A 26 -26.35 -14.25 24.77
N ASN A 27 -25.96 -13.10 25.34
CA ASN A 27 -24.59 -12.78 25.75
C ASN A 27 -23.54 -13.07 24.65
N GLY A 28 -23.88 -12.76 23.39
CA GLY A 28 -23.02 -12.93 22.22
C GLY A 28 -22.83 -14.38 21.78
N LYS A 29 -23.62 -15.33 22.30
CA LYS A 29 -23.55 -16.75 21.91
C LYS A 29 -24.83 -17.19 21.22
N LEU A 30 -24.69 -17.93 20.12
CA LEU A 30 -25.81 -18.57 19.46
C LEU A 30 -26.41 -19.63 20.38
N MET A 31 -27.64 -19.40 20.82
CA MET A 31 -28.34 -20.29 21.74
C MET A 31 -29.14 -21.36 21.00
N LYS A 32 -29.85 -20.94 19.94
CA LYS A 32 -30.74 -21.80 19.17
C LYS A 32 -31.09 -21.17 17.83
N LYS A 33 -31.51 -22.03 16.91
CA LYS A 33 -32.16 -21.67 15.65
C LYS A 33 -33.65 -21.97 15.74
N VAL A 34 -34.49 -21.04 15.27
CA VAL A 34 -35.96 -21.14 15.36
C VAL A 34 -36.58 -20.70 14.04
N THR A 35 -37.73 -21.28 13.67
CA THR A 35 -38.47 -20.89 12.46
C THR A 35 -39.45 -19.74 12.69
N SER A 36 -39.65 -19.33 13.95
CA SER A 36 -40.52 -18.21 14.31
C SER A 36 -40.02 -17.54 15.59
N LEU A 37 -40.11 -16.21 15.64
CA LEU A 37 -39.81 -15.38 16.81
C LEU A 37 -41.06 -15.05 17.65
N SER A 38 -42.22 -15.63 17.35
CA SER A 38 -43.49 -15.35 18.02
C SER A 38 -43.43 -15.55 19.56
N SER A 39 -42.60 -16.48 20.04
CA SER A 39 -42.40 -16.72 21.47
C SER A 39 -41.58 -15.64 22.21
N TYR A 40 -40.92 -14.72 21.50
CA TYR A 40 -40.02 -13.70 22.08
C TYR A 40 -40.68 -12.33 22.21
N THR A 41 -42.03 -12.28 22.23
CA THR A 41 -42.81 -11.04 22.15
C THR A 41 -42.39 -9.97 23.15
N LEU A 42 -42.24 -10.34 24.43
CA LEU A 42 -41.86 -9.41 25.50
C LEU A 42 -40.40 -8.94 25.37
N GLN A 43 -39.51 -9.83 24.94
CA GLN A 43 -38.08 -9.50 24.76
C GLN A 43 -37.87 -8.54 23.58
N MET A 44 -38.76 -8.59 22.58
CA MET A 44 -38.71 -7.74 21.39
C MET A 44 -39.48 -6.41 21.53
N GLU A 45 -40.17 -6.15 22.66
CA GLU A 45 -41.05 -4.97 22.83
C GLU A 45 -40.31 -3.64 22.65
N HIS A 46 -39.03 -3.59 23.03
CA HIS A 46 -38.17 -2.41 22.92
C HIS A 46 -37.03 -2.59 21.90
N MET A 47 -37.10 -3.61 21.04
CA MET A 47 -36.07 -3.87 20.04
C MET A 47 -36.31 -3.10 18.74
N VAL A 48 -35.20 -2.69 18.12
CA VAL A 48 -35.20 -2.07 16.78
C VAL A 48 -34.81 -3.14 15.76
N THR A 49 -35.55 -3.21 14.66
CA THR A 49 -35.23 -4.12 13.55
C THR A 49 -34.42 -3.38 12.50
N PHE A 50 -33.30 -3.96 12.09
CA PHE A 50 -32.45 -3.45 11.02
C PHE A 50 -32.50 -4.43 9.84
N TYR A 51 -32.89 -3.94 8.67
CA TYR A 51 -32.74 -4.69 7.43
C TYR A 51 -31.36 -4.42 6.86
N LEU A 52 -30.48 -5.40 7.02
CA LEU A 52 -29.12 -5.36 6.52
C LEU A 52 -29.01 -6.30 5.34
N GLY A 53 -28.59 -5.77 4.20
CA GLY A 53 -28.39 -6.57 3.01
C GLY A 53 -28.31 -5.71 1.78
N CYS A 54 -27.89 -6.35 0.70
CA CYS A 54 -28.09 -5.79 -0.62
C CYS A 54 -28.92 -6.74 -1.46
N SER A 55 -29.79 -6.16 -2.27
CA SER A 55 -30.48 -6.87 -3.34
C SER A 55 -29.48 -7.69 -4.18
N PHE A 56 -29.95 -8.80 -4.77
CA PHE A 56 -29.22 -9.80 -5.59
C PHE A 56 -28.39 -9.26 -6.79
N GLY A 57 -28.11 -7.96 -6.86
CA GLY A 57 -27.31 -7.29 -7.87
C GLY A 57 -25.82 -7.65 -7.84
N PHE A 58 -25.23 -8.04 -6.71
CA PHE A 58 -23.78 -8.32 -6.64
C PHE A 58 -23.35 -9.52 -7.50
N GLU A 59 -23.95 -10.69 -7.29
CA GLU A 59 -23.59 -11.91 -8.05
C GLU A 59 -24.02 -11.81 -9.51
N SER A 60 -25.15 -11.14 -9.75
CA SER A 60 -25.61 -10.80 -11.10
C SER A 60 -24.61 -9.88 -11.83
N ALA A 61 -24.04 -8.90 -11.14
CA ALA A 61 -23.06 -7.97 -11.72
C ALA A 61 -21.73 -8.66 -12.06
N LEU A 62 -21.25 -9.57 -11.20
CA LEU A 62 -20.08 -10.40 -11.49
C LEU A 62 -20.33 -11.30 -12.71
N SER A 63 -21.46 -12.01 -12.72
CA SER A 63 -21.84 -12.89 -13.84
C SER A 63 -21.99 -12.11 -15.16
N ALA A 64 -22.59 -10.92 -15.12
CA ALA A 64 -22.75 -10.05 -16.29
C ALA A 64 -21.40 -9.52 -16.85
N ALA A 65 -20.35 -9.48 -16.03
CA ALA A 65 -18.99 -9.17 -16.48
C ALA A 65 -18.16 -10.41 -16.85
N GLY A 66 -18.80 -11.59 -16.89
CA GLY A 66 -18.12 -12.84 -17.19
C GLY A 66 -17.14 -13.29 -16.11
N VAL A 67 -17.35 -12.85 -14.86
CA VAL A 67 -16.62 -13.34 -13.69
C VAL A 67 -17.40 -14.54 -13.12
N PRO A 68 -16.78 -15.73 -13.01
CA PRO A 68 -17.46 -16.91 -12.48
C PRO A 68 -17.82 -16.71 -10.99
N VAL A 69 -19.02 -17.13 -10.61
CA VAL A 69 -19.51 -17.07 -9.22
C VAL A 69 -19.61 -18.51 -8.70
N ARG A 70 -18.49 -19.05 -8.20
CA ARG A 70 -18.33 -20.48 -7.89
C ARG A 70 -19.36 -21.03 -6.90
N ASN A 71 -19.73 -20.24 -5.89
CA ASN A 71 -20.76 -20.66 -4.94
C ASN A 71 -22.11 -20.89 -5.65
N VAL A 72 -22.47 -20.05 -6.62
CA VAL A 72 -23.70 -20.20 -7.42
C VAL A 72 -23.59 -21.40 -8.36
N GLU A 73 -22.48 -21.54 -9.08
CA GLU A 73 -22.22 -22.68 -9.98
C GLU A 73 -22.30 -24.04 -9.26
N GLN A 74 -21.89 -24.07 -7.99
CA GLN A 74 -21.84 -25.28 -7.16
C GLN A 74 -23.09 -25.47 -6.28
N GLY A 75 -24.07 -24.56 -6.29
CA GLY A 75 -25.26 -24.62 -5.44
C GLY A 75 -24.96 -24.55 -3.93
N ARG A 76 -23.96 -23.75 -3.55
CA ARG A 76 -23.44 -23.61 -2.17
C ARG A 76 -23.65 -22.19 -1.63
N ASN A 77 -23.73 -22.06 -0.31
CA ASN A 77 -23.67 -20.74 0.32
C ASN A 77 -22.25 -20.16 0.17
N VAL A 78 -22.14 -18.84 0.06
CA VAL A 78 -20.85 -18.16 -0.04
C VAL A 78 -19.99 -18.40 1.21
N SER A 79 -18.70 -18.68 1.01
CA SER A 79 -17.75 -18.86 2.11
C SER A 79 -17.50 -17.52 2.80
N MET A 80 -17.69 -17.46 4.12
CA MET A 80 -17.48 -16.27 4.93
C MET A 80 -16.54 -16.53 6.10
N TYR A 81 -15.68 -15.55 6.40
CA TYR A 81 -14.62 -15.68 7.40
C TYR A 81 -14.56 -14.45 8.30
N LYS A 82 -14.33 -14.66 9.59
CA LYS A 82 -13.98 -13.62 10.55
C LYS A 82 -12.52 -13.21 10.30
N VAL A 83 -12.29 -11.93 10.02
CA VAL A 83 -10.94 -11.37 9.93
C VAL A 83 -10.35 -11.37 11.34
N ARG A 84 -9.18 -11.98 11.50
CA ARG A 84 -8.46 -12.05 12.77
C ARG A 84 -7.20 -11.24 12.58
N GLY A 85 -7.06 -10.10 13.27
CA GLY A 85 -5.83 -9.31 13.16
C GLY A 85 -4.63 -10.19 13.48
N LEU A 86 -3.58 -10.15 12.64
CA LEU A 86 -2.28 -10.69 13.03
C LEU A 86 -1.79 -9.81 14.18
N ALA A 87 -1.66 -10.40 15.36
CA ALA A 87 -1.31 -9.70 16.59
C ALA A 87 0.17 -9.27 16.56
N HIS A 88 0.48 -8.22 15.83
CA HIS A 88 1.73 -7.48 15.99
C HIS A 88 1.40 -6.01 16.21
N THR A 89 1.51 -5.60 17.47
CA THR A 89 1.44 -4.22 18.00
C THR A 89 0.05 -3.57 18.01
N LEU A 90 -0.52 -3.51 19.23
CA LEU A 90 -1.75 -2.81 19.59
C LEU A 90 -1.53 -1.30 19.65
N GLN A 91 -2.32 -0.50 18.93
CA GLN A 91 -2.76 0.85 19.31
C GLN A 91 -3.90 1.37 18.39
N ASP A 92 -5.14 1.12 18.83
CA ASP A 92 -6.43 1.77 18.54
C ASP A 92 -6.63 2.59 17.24
N GLY A 93 -7.55 2.13 16.38
CA GLY A 93 -8.01 2.84 15.18
C GLY A 93 -9.34 2.32 14.59
N VAL A 94 -10.04 3.18 13.83
CA VAL A 94 -11.51 3.22 13.63
C VAL A 94 -11.94 2.85 12.19
N VAL A 95 -12.95 1.98 12.01
CA VAL A 95 -13.58 1.67 10.69
C VAL A 95 -15.12 1.77 10.73
N PHE A 96 -15.74 2.75 10.07
CA PHE A 96 -17.21 2.82 9.96
C PHE A 96 -17.75 1.93 8.81
N MET A 97 -18.78 1.14 9.11
CA MET A 97 -19.63 0.45 8.13
C MET A 97 -21.09 0.85 8.38
N GLY A 98 -21.70 1.57 7.45
CA GLY A 98 -23.13 1.88 7.43
C GLY A 98 -23.53 3.20 8.10
N HIS A 99 -24.49 3.91 7.50
CA HIS A 99 -25.21 4.99 8.16
C HIS A 99 -26.05 4.41 9.29
N PHE A 100 -25.62 4.63 10.53
CA PHE A 100 -26.47 4.52 11.69
C PHE A 100 -27.01 5.92 12.01
N ILE A 101 -28.32 6.13 11.85
CA ILE A 101 -28.98 7.30 12.45
C ILE A 101 -29.44 6.85 13.84
N PHE A 102 -28.76 7.32 14.87
CA PHE A 102 -29.22 7.20 16.26
C PHE A 102 -29.75 8.55 16.71
N GLU A 103 -31.02 8.59 17.09
CA GLU A 103 -31.55 9.65 17.94
C GLU A 103 -31.55 9.11 19.38
N SER A 104 -30.51 9.45 20.14
CA SER A 104 -30.45 9.22 21.59
C SER A 104 -30.86 10.51 22.29
N LYS A 105 -31.96 10.47 23.03
CA LYS A 105 -32.22 11.44 24.10
C LYS A 105 -31.31 11.09 25.27
N ASN A 106 -30.10 11.65 25.29
CA ASN A 106 -29.37 12.11 26.48
C ASN A 106 -27.91 12.41 26.11
N ASP A 107 -27.44 13.54 26.64
CA ASP A 107 -26.17 14.21 26.37
C ASP A 107 -24.90 13.48 26.84
N GLU A 108 -23.79 13.98 26.27
CA GLU A 108 -22.39 14.00 26.74
C GLU A 108 -21.38 13.01 26.14
N GLY A 109 -20.38 13.58 25.43
CA GLY A 109 -19.03 13.01 25.26
C GLY A 109 -18.59 12.78 23.81
N ILE A 110 -17.91 13.76 23.20
CA ILE A 110 -17.13 13.58 21.97
C ILE A 110 -15.66 13.38 22.37
N LEU A 111 -15.07 12.24 22.01
CA LEU A 111 -13.63 12.01 22.12
C LEU A 111 -13.06 11.68 20.73
N PHE A 112 -12.18 12.55 20.23
CA PHE A 112 -11.41 12.38 19.00
C PHE A 112 -10.05 11.78 19.31
N ILE A 113 -9.68 10.66 18.68
CA ILE A 113 -8.27 10.20 18.61
C ILE A 113 -8.03 9.53 17.23
N SER A 114 -6.91 9.87 16.60
CA SER A 114 -6.51 9.56 15.21
C SER A 114 -5.24 8.71 15.13
N ALA A 115 -5.21 7.64 14.30
CA ALA A 115 -4.04 7.07 13.59
C ALA A 115 -4.42 5.73 12.88
N PRO A 116 -3.73 5.28 11.80
CA PRO A 116 -4.08 4.05 11.10
C PRO A 116 -3.30 2.83 11.61
N GLN A 117 -3.99 1.69 11.79
CA GLN A 117 -3.38 0.38 12.04
C GLN A 117 -4.08 -0.74 11.26
N THR A 118 -3.31 -1.77 10.93
CA THR A 118 -3.57 -2.89 10.02
C THR A 118 -4.45 -4.02 10.59
N SER A 119 -5.24 -3.76 11.64
CA SER A 119 -6.22 -4.72 12.15
C SER A 119 -7.64 -4.27 11.79
N VAL A 120 -8.39 -5.08 11.04
CA VAL A 120 -9.74 -4.70 10.57
C VAL A 120 -10.80 -5.04 11.62
N ALA A 121 -10.65 -4.42 12.79
CA ALA A 121 -11.76 -4.32 13.73
C ALA A 121 -12.78 -3.32 13.16
N CYS A 122 -14.07 -3.61 13.30
CA CYS A 122 -15.09 -2.59 13.09
C CYS A 122 -14.90 -1.45 14.11
N SER A 123 -15.16 -0.20 13.71
CA SER A 123 -15.25 0.92 14.65
C SER A 123 -16.21 0.55 15.77
N PRO A 124 -15.82 0.77 17.03
CA PRO A 124 -16.76 0.61 18.11
C PRO A 124 -17.89 1.64 17.95
N GLY A 125 -19.13 1.19 18.15
CA GLY A 125 -20.33 2.01 18.19
C GLY A 125 -20.99 1.85 19.54
N GLY A 126 -20.69 2.73 20.50
CA GLY A 126 -21.13 2.54 21.89
C GLY A 126 -20.58 1.22 22.46
N GLN A 127 -21.47 0.30 22.85
CA GLN A 127 -21.09 -1.02 23.38
C GLN A 127 -20.79 -2.07 22.30
N PHE A 128 -21.05 -1.77 21.03
CA PHE A 128 -20.85 -2.71 19.93
C PHE A 128 -19.42 -2.64 19.41
N HIS A 129 -18.73 -3.79 19.40
CA HIS A 129 -17.42 -3.96 18.79
C HIS A 129 -17.29 -5.39 18.27
N GLY A 130 -16.44 -5.62 17.26
CA GLY A 130 -16.25 -6.96 16.72
C GLY A 130 -15.35 -6.98 15.49
N PRO A 131 -14.86 -8.16 15.09
CA PRO A 131 -14.08 -8.31 13.86
C PRO A 131 -14.96 -8.08 12.64
N MET A 132 -14.38 -7.56 11.56
CA MET A 132 -15.03 -7.58 10.26
C MET A 132 -15.20 -9.04 9.78
N VAL A 133 -16.38 -9.36 9.24
CA VAL A 133 -16.61 -10.61 8.49
C VAL A 133 -16.48 -10.32 7.00
N VAL A 134 -15.81 -11.19 6.26
CA VAL A 134 -15.66 -11.09 4.81
C VAL A 134 -16.27 -12.27 4.11
N SER A 135 -16.90 -12.05 2.96
CA SER A 135 -17.24 -13.09 1.99
C SER A 135 -16.11 -13.24 0.99
N MET A 136 -15.73 -14.48 0.68
CA MET A 136 -14.66 -14.80 -0.25
C MET A 136 -15.24 -15.39 -1.53
N ARG A 137 -14.71 -14.96 -2.69
CA ARG A 137 -14.94 -15.64 -3.97
C ARG A 137 -13.61 -15.84 -4.69
N PRO A 138 -13.35 -17.03 -5.24
CA PRO A 138 -12.21 -17.25 -6.13
C PRO A 138 -12.49 -16.56 -7.48
N VAL A 139 -11.56 -15.73 -7.93
CA VAL A 139 -11.67 -14.96 -9.18
C VAL A 139 -10.45 -15.25 -10.07
N PRO A 140 -10.62 -15.64 -11.34
CA PRO A 140 -9.51 -15.79 -12.27
C PRO A 140 -8.66 -14.52 -12.36
N VAL A 141 -7.33 -14.65 -12.40
CA VAL A 141 -6.40 -13.49 -12.46
C VAL A 141 -6.78 -12.49 -13.57
N ASP A 142 -7.14 -12.97 -14.76
CA ASP A 142 -7.52 -12.14 -15.91
C ASP A 142 -8.88 -11.43 -15.75
N LYS A 143 -9.61 -11.73 -14.68
CA LYS A 143 -10.94 -11.18 -14.35
C LYS A 143 -10.94 -10.27 -13.12
N LEU A 144 -9.79 -10.03 -12.48
CA LEU A 144 -9.69 -9.17 -11.30
C LEU A 144 -10.19 -7.75 -11.56
N ASP A 145 -9.72 -7.10 -12.64
CA ASP A 145 -10.18 -5.76 -13.02
C ASP A 145 -11.70 -5.73 -13.27
N ALA A 146 -12.23 -6.73 -13.99
CA ALA A 146 -13.66 -6.82 -14.25
C ALA A 146 -14.48 -6.96 -12.95
N ALA A 147 -14.02 -7.82 -12.02
CA ALA A 147 -14.65 -8.02 -10.73
C ALA A 147 -14.63 -6.75 -9.87
N THR A 148 -13.48 -6.07 -9.80
CA THR A 148 -13.33 -4.86 -9.00
C THR A 148 -14.12 -3.69 -9.56
N GLN A 149 -14.09 -3.45 -10.88
CA GLN A 149 -14.83 -2.38 -11.54
C GLN A 149 -16.34 -2.54 -11.37
N ARG A 150 -16.86 -3.76 -11.51
CA ARG A 150 -18.30 -4.01 -11.33
C ARG A 150 -18.75 -3.87 -9.89
N THR A 151 -17.97 -4.37 -8.94
CA THR A 151 -18.36 -4.35 -7.52
C THR A 151 -18.16 -2.98 -6.88
N HIS A 152 -17.16 -2.21 -7.33
CA HIS A 152 -16.94 -0.84 -6.86
C HIS A 152 -18.10 0.11 -7.19
N ALA A 153 -18.75 -0.08 -8.34
CA ALA A 153 -19.92 0.71 -8.76
C ALA A 153 -21.19 0.45 -7.93
N ILE A 154 -21.13 -0.43 -6.93
CA ILE A 154 -22.28 -0.79 -6.09
C ILE A 154 -21.93 -0.64 -4.59
N PRO A 155 -21.69 0.59 -4.10
CA PRO A 155 -21.18 0.82 -2.73
C PRO A 155 -22.14 0.34 -1.62
N LEU A 156 -23.44 0.25 -1.91
CA LEU A 156 -24.47 -0.26 -0.99
C LEU A 156 -24.58 -1.80 -1.00
N ALA A 157 -23.78 -2.49 -1.83
CA ALA A 157 -23.83 -3.92 -2.10
C ALA A 157 -22.50 -4.64 -1.91
N HIS A 158 -21.83 -4.40 -0.77
CA HIS A 158 -20.43 -4.75 -0.48
C HIS A 158 -19.40 -3.71 -0.99
N GLY A 159 -19.67 -3.03 -2.10
CA GLY A 159 -18.72 -2.12 -2.75
C GLY A 159 -17.49 -2.84 -3.31
N GLY A 160 -16.40 -2.10 -3.54
CA GLY A 160 -15.14 -2.70 -4.01
C GLY A 160 -14.53 -3.67 -2.99
N PRO A 161 -13.68 -4.62 -3.43
CA PRO A 161 -13.03 -5.59 -2.52
C PRO A 161 -12.27 -4.91 -1.37
N VAL A 162 -12.14 -5.63 -0.26
CA VAL A 162 -11.33 -5.22 0.90
C VAL A 162 -9.97 -5.91 0.95
N HIS A 163 -9.78 -6.99 0.19
CA HIS A 163 -8.50 -7.68 0.04
C HIS A 163 -8.51 -8.58 -1.21
N ILE A 164 -7.36 -8.72 -1.86
CA ILE A 164 -7.12 -9.59 -3.01
C ILE A 164 -5.77 -10.29 -2.80
N GLY A 165 -5.80 -11.62 -2.76
CA GLY A 165 -4.60 -12.45 -2.58
C GLY A 165 -4.65 -13.34 -1.34
N ASP A 166 -3.50 -13.50 -0.68
CA ASP A 166 -3.30 -14.50 0.36
C ASP A 166 -4.23 -14.26 1.57
N PRO A 167 -5.04 -15.26 1.97
CA PRO A 167 -5.95 -15.17 3.11
C PRO A 167 -5.26 -14.90 4.46
N LYS A 168 -3.99 -15.28 4.61
CA LYS A 168 -3.24 -15.08 5.87
C LYS A 168 -3.05 -13.61 6.20
N LEU A 169 -3.04 -12.72 5.22
CA LEU A 169 -3.02 -11.26 5.42
C LEU A 169 -4.31 -10.72 6.08
N LEU A 170 -5.35 -11.55 6.18
CA LEU A 170 -6.59 -11.31 6.94
C LEU A 170 -6.68 -12.21 8.20
N GLY A 171 -5.62 -12.95 8.53
CA GLY A 171 -5.61 -13.95 9.61
C GLY A 171 -6.46 -15.20 9.33
N ILE A 172 -6.78 -15.46 8.06
CA ILE A 172 -7.51 -16.66 7.64
C ILE A 172 -6.48 -17.73 7.27
N SER A 173 -6.40 -18.79 8.08
CA SER A 173 -5.37 -19.83 7.93
C SER A 173 -5.76 -20.97 6.98
N ASP A 174 -7.05 -21.20 6.77
CA ASP A 174 -7.58 -22.35 6.03
C ASP A 174 -8.90 -21.99 5.33
N LEU A 175 -8.85 -21.82 4.00
CA LEU A 175 -10.05 -21.51 3.20
C LEU A 175 -11.07 -22.67 3.17
N SER A 176 -10.67 -23.91 3.48
CA SER A 176 -11.61 -25.04 3.50
C SER A 176 -12.56 -25.02 4.70
N LYS A 177 -12.33 -24.12 5.68
CA LYS A 177 -13.09 -24.02 6.93
C LYS A 177 -13.64 -22.60 7.12
N PRO A 178 -14.68 -22.21 6.37
CA PRO A 178 -15.33 -20.93 6.60
C PRO A 178 -15.98 -20.87 7.99
N ASP A 179 -15.99 -19.69 8.61
CA ASP A 179 -16.73 -19.46 9.86
C ASP A 179 -18.24 -19.50 9.61
N TYR A 180 -18.69 -19.12 8.41
CA TYR A 180 -20.08 -19.23 7.96
C TYR A 180 -20.19 -19.62 6.47
N GLY A 181 -21.27 -20.31 6.11
CA GLY A 181 -21.50 -20.78 4.75
C GLY A 181 -20.70 -22.04 4.41
N ASP A 182 -20.53 -22.30 3.12
CA ASP A 182 -19.93 -23.55 2.62
C ASP A 182 -18.60 -23.25 1.91
N PRO A 183 -17.57 -24.12 2.00
CA PRO A 183 -16.36 -23.97 1.20
C PRO A 183 -16.67 -24.15 -0.29
N VAL A 184 -15.90 -23.50 -1.16
CA VAL A 184 -16.01 -23.65 -2.62
C VAL A 184 -14.72 -24.17 -3.24
N GLU A 185 -14.84 -24.91 -4.34
CA GLU A 185 -13.65 -25.33 -5.10
C GLU A 185 -12.97 -24.13 -5.78
N VAL A 186 -11.63 -24.14 -5.76
CA VAL A 186 -10.77 -23.08 -6.30
C VAL A 186 -9.95 -23.66 -7.46
N CYS A 187 -9.94 -22.99 -8.62
CA CYS A 187 -9.07 -23.39 -9.73
C CYS A 187 -7.63 -22.88 -9.50
N PRO A 188 -6.59 -23.52 -10.08
CA PRO A 188 -5.19 -23.09 -9.87
C PRO A 188 -4.89 -21.64 -10.29
N THR A 189 -5.65 -21.08 -11.22
CA THR A 189 -5.52 -19.69 -11.70
C THR A 189 -6.39 -18.70 -10.94
N ASP A 190 -7.20 -19.16 -9.98
CA ASP A 190 -8.06 -18.29 -9.21
C ASP A 190 -7.29 -17.64 -8.06
N VAL A 191 -7.54 -16.35 -7.85
CA VAL A 191 -7.08 -15.57 -6.71
C VAL A 191 -8.24 -15.40 -5.74
N PRO A 192 -8.06 -15.66 -4.42
CA PRO A 192 -9.07 -15.35 -3.43
C PRO A 192 -9.31 -13.84 -3.35
N VAL A 193 -10.57 -13.42 -3.54
CA VAL A 193 -10.98 -12.02 -3.39
C VAL A 193 -12.01 -11.92 -2.27
N PHE A 194 -11.84 -10.92 -1.41
CA PHE A 194 -12.63 -10.74 -0.20
C PHE A 194 -13.40 -9.43 -0.25
N TRP A 195 -14.68 -9.49 0.10
CA TRP A 195 -15.57 -8.35 0.27
C TRP A 195 -16.15 -8.34 1.67
N ALA A 196 -16.32 -7.18 2.27
CA ALA A 196 -16.96 -7.05 3.58
C ALA A 196 -18.40 -7.62 3.56
N CYS A 197 -18.79 -8.31 4.62
CA CYS A 197 -20.07 -8.99 4.74
C CYS A 197 -20.86 -8.47 5.96
N GLY A 198 -22.19 -8.46 5.88
CA GLY A 198 -23.07 -7.87 6.91
C GLY A 198 -23.37 -8.76 8.13
N VAL A 199 -22.59 -9.82 8.38
CA VAL A 199 -22.90 -10.86 9.39
C VAL A 199 -22.18 -10.61 10.73
N THR A 200 -22.14 -9.36 11.21
CA THR A 200 -21.46 -9.02 12.48
C THR A 200 -22.38 -9.26 13.69
N GLU A 201 -21.93 -10.02 14.70
CA GLU A 201 -22.77 -10.53 15.81
C GLU A 201 -22.86 -9.58 17.03
N PRO A 202 -24.07 -9.20 17.51
CA PRO A 202 -24.27 -8.44 18.76
C PRO A 202 -24.57 -9.30 20.01
N ALA A 203 -24.55 -8.69 21.21
CA ALA A 203 -24.66 -9.35 22.52
C ALA A 203 -26.05 -9.95 22.88
N LEU A 204 -27.16 -9.30 22.55
CA LEU A 204 -28.51 -9.89 22.57
C LEU A 204 -29.16 -9.52 21.25
N ALA A 205 -29.35 -10.50 20.37
CA ALA A 205 -29.76 -10.24 19.01
C ALA A 205 -30.59 -11.39 18.46
N PHE A 206 -31.54 -11.03 17.61
CA PHE A 206 -32.22 -11.94 16.72
C PHE A 206 -31.74 -11.61 15.31
N THR A 207 -31.17 -12.58 14.62
CA THR A 207 -30.76 -12.43 13.22
C THR A 207 -31.42 -13.52 12.38
N HIS A 208 -31.33 -13.41 11.06
CA HIS A 208 -31.59 -14.56 10.21
C HIS A 208 -30.41 -15.54 10.30
N SER A 209 -30.66 -16.83 10.03
CA SER A 209 -29.58 -17.77 9.74
C SER A 209 -28.93 -17.42 8.40
N PRO A 210 -27.60 -17.56 8.24
CA PRO A 210 -26.96 -17.41 6.93
C PRO A 210 -27.65 -18.26 5.86
N GLY A 211 -28.01 -17.63 4.72
CA GLY A 211 -28.79 -18.26 3.65
C GLY A 211 -30.32 -18.17 3.79
N SER A 212 -30.84 -17.77 4.96
CA SER A 212 -32.28 -17.65 5.26
C SER A 212 -32.75 -16.20 5.33
N MET A 213 -32.43 -15.40 4.30
CA MET A 213 -32.68 -13.96 4.29
C MET A 213 -34.18 -13.60 4.17
N PHE A 214 -34.56 -12.44 4.72
CA PHE A 214 -35.87 -11.83 4.50
C PHE A 214 -36.02 -11.36 3.04
N ILE A 215 -37.07 -11.79 2.36
CA ILE A 215 -37.36 -11.40 0.97
C ILE A 215 -38.33 -10.20 1.00
N THR A 216 -37.95 -9.10 0.34
CA THR A 216 -38.77 -7.88 0.28
C THR A 216 -39.46 -7.75 -1.07
N ASP A 217 -40.60 -7.06 -1.10
CA ASP A 217 -41.24 -6.63 -2.36
C ASP A 217 -40.50 -5.50 -3.07
N GLN A 218 -39.47 -4.90 -2.44
CA GLN A 218 -38.59 -4.00 -3.15
C GLN A 218 -37.84 -4.81 -4.20
N LYS A 219 -38.16 -4.54 -5.47
CA LYS A 219 -37.33 -4.99 -6.56
C LYS A 219 -35.93 -4.45 -6.31
N ALA A 220 -34.91 -5.27 -6.58
CA ALA A 220 -33.58 -4.73 -6.81
C ALA A 220 -33.76 -3.60 -7.83
N GLU A 221 -33.64 -2.34 -7.40
CA GLU A 221 -33.63 -1.25 -8.37
C GLU A 221 -32.54 -1.63 -9.36
N THR A 222 -32.84 -1.55 -10.66
CA THR A 222 -31.82 -1.65 -11.69
C THR A 222 -30.81 -0.59 -11.31
N ILE A 223 -29.73 -1.00 -10.65
CA ILE A 223 -28.73 -0.11 -10.09
C ILE A 223 -28.39 0.77 -11.27
N SER A 224 -28.76 2.05 -11.17
CA SER A 224 -28.31 3.04 -12.12
C SER A 224 -26.82 2.84 -12.13
N HIS A 225 -26.29 2.26 -13.22
CA HIS A 225 -24.89 2.35 -13.50
C HIS A 225 -24.68 3.85 -13.64
N GLN A 226 -24.46 4.55 -12.52
CA GLN A 226 -23.63 5.72 -12.55
C GLN A 226 -22.37 5.16 -13.15
N ALA A 227 -22.23 5.37 -14.46
CA ALA A 227 -21.01 5.09 -15.15
C ALA A 227 -19.98 5.83 -14.31
N LEU A 228 -19.15 5.08 -13.58
CA LEU A 228 -17.95 5.65 -13.00
C LEU A 228 -17.36 6.46 -14.16
N GLU A 229 -17.20 7.77 -13.95
CA GLU A 229 -16.44 8.58 -14.90
C GLU A 229 -15.20 7.75 -15.26
N SER A 230 -14.84 7.64 -16.53
CA SER A 230 -13.83 6.66 -16.97
C SER A 230 -12.58 6.69 -16.10
N GLU A 231 -12.18 7.90 -15.69
CA GLU A 231 -11.06 8.20 -14.80
C GLU A 231 -11.15 7.64 -13.35
N GLN A 232 -12.32 7.23 -12.87
CA GLN A 232 -12.55 6.62 -11.55
C GLN A 232 -12.74 5.10 -11.61
N ARG A 233 -12.28 4.43 -12.67
CA ARG A 233 -12.31 2.96 -12.74
C ARG A 233 -11.17 2.36 -11.91
N PRO A 234 -11.42 1.39 -11.02
CA PRO A 234 -10.35 0.69 -10.33
C PRO A 234 -9.56 -0.20 -11.30
N LEU A 235 -8.25 -0.23 -11.12
CA LEU A 235 -7.30 -1.15 -11.76
C LEU A 235 -6.54 -1.90 -10.67
N THR A 236 -6.28 -3.18 -10.89
CA THR A 236 -5.61 -4.08 -9.93
C THR A 236 -4.18 -4.41 -10.36
N PHE A 237 -3.27 -4.47 -9.38
CA PHE A 237 -1.86 -4.73 -9.63
C PHE A 237 -1.32 -5.72 -8.60
N CYS A 238 -0.61 -6.75 -9.06
CA CYS A 238 0.13 -7.64 -8.17
C CYS A 238 1.36 -6.89 -7.63
N ILE A 239 1.48 -6.81 -6.31
CA ILE A 239 2.56 -6.10 -5.60
C ILE A 239 3.44 -7.04 -4.76
N SER A 240 3.05 -8.30 -4.60
CA SER A 240 3.91 -9.35 -4.05
C SER A 240 3.43 -10.72 -4.52
N GLN A 241 4.38 -11.64 -4.70
CA GLN A 241 4.10 -13.05 -4.99
C GLN A 241 4.18 -13.93 -3.74
N ASN A 242 4.88 -13.47 -2.69
CA ASN A 242 5.10 -14.25 -1.47
C ASN A 242 5.02 -13.36 -0.21
N PRO A 243 3.85 -13.30 0.46
CA PRO A 243 2.59 -13.90 0.03
C PRO A 243 1.99 -13.19 -1.20
N GLN A 244 1.15 -13.89 -1.96
CA GLN A 244 0.47 -13.28 -3.10
C GLN A 244 -0.40 -12.10 -2.61
N HIS A 245 -0.14 -10.89 -3.10
CA HIS A 245 -0.85 -9.70 -2.67
C HIS A 245 -1.07 -8.74 -3.84
N TYR A 246 -2.30 -8.23 -3.95
CA TYR A 246 -2.66 -7.23 -4.94
C TYR A 246 -3.10 -5.94 -4.27
N SER A 247 -2.86 -4.84 -4.98
CA SER A 247 -3.34 -3.50 -4.64
C SER A 247 -4.20 -2.94 -5.77
N MET A 248 -4.85 -1.81 -5.54
CA MET A 248 -5.65 -1.14 -6.55
C MET A 248 -5.58 0.39 -6.43
N ALA A 249 -5.77 1.05 -7.56
CA ALA A 249 -5.90 2.50 -7.68
C ALA A 249 -6.87 2.86 -8.81
N SER A 250 -7.29 4.11 -8.89
CA SER A 250 -8.08 4.59 -10.02
C SER A 250 -7.24 4.70 -11.29
N GLU A 251 -7.86 4.50 -12.46
CA GLU A 251 -7.25 4.67 -13.78
C GLU A 251 -6.56 6.05 -13.90
N ARG A 252 -7.17 7.10 -13.36
CA ARG A 252 -6.58 8.44 -13.26
C ARG A 252 -5.27 8.47 -12.47
N ALA A 253 -5.26 7.91 -11.25
CA ALA A 253 -4.07 7.90 -10.42
C ALA A 253 -2.95 7.08 -11.08
N VAL A 254 -3.30 5.95 -11.70
CA VAL A 254 -2.38 5.13 -12.50
C VAL A 254 -1.78 5.93 -13.65
N GLN A 255 -2.60 6.63 -14.42
CA GLN A 255 -2.13 7.43 -15.55
C GLN A 255 -1.20 8.57 -15.10
N GLN A 256 -1.58 9.29 -14.03
CA GLN A 256 -0.76 10.36 -13.48
C GLN A 256 0.60 9.84 -12.95
N ILE A 257 0.62 8.65 -12.33
CA ILE A 257 1.87 8.02 -11.86
C ILE A 257 2.73 7.57 -13.04
N ARG A 258 2.14 7.07 -14.12
CA ARG A 258 2.88 6.74 -15.36
C ARG A 258 3.50 7.99 -15.98
N GLU A 259 2.81 9.12 -15.96
CA GLU A 259 3.38 10.39 -16.43
C GLU A 259 4.53 10.87 -15.52
N ILE A 260 4.42 10.68 -14.21
CA ILE A 260 5.50 10.93 -13.24
C ILE A 260 6.71 10.03 -13.55
N GLU A 261 6.46 8.74 -13.82
CA GLU A 261 7.47 7.74 -14.16
C GLU A 261 8.21 8.11 -15.45
N GLU A 262 7.46 8.50 -16.50
CA GLU A 262 8.02 8.95 -17.78
C GLU A 262 8.90 10.20 -17.63
N LEU A 263 8.51 11.17 -16.79
CA LEU A 263 9.34 12.34 -16.48
C LEU A 263 10.64 11.96 -15.76
N ALA A 264 10.58 11.01 -14.82
CA ALA A 264 11.75 10.59 -14.05
C ALA A 264 12.79 9.85 -14.90
N VAL A 265 12.39 9.29 -16.05
CA VAL A 265 13.25 8.55 -17.00
C VAL A 265 13.93 9.48 -18.03
N GLU A 266 13.59 10.77 -18.07
CA GLU A 266 14.26 11.73 -18.96
C GLU A 266 15.77 11.65 -18.78
N ASP A 267 16.53 11.57 -19.87
CA ASP A 267 17.98 11.33 -19.81
C ASP A 267 18.74 12.44 -20.54
N PRO A 268 18.78 13.66 -19.97
CA PRO A 268 19.55 14.75 -20.55
C PRO A 268 21.06 14.44 -20.58
N GLY A 269 21.51 13.51 -19.74
CA GLY A 269 22.88 12.99 -19.74
C GLY A 269 23.20 12.07 -20.93
N SER A 270 22.19 11.65 -21.70
CA SER A 270 22.30 10.72 -22.83
C SER A 270 23.06 9.43 -22.48
N ARG A 271 22.78 8.89 -21.29
CA ARG A 271 23.38 7.65 -20.75
C ARG A 271 22.78 6.37 -21.35
N GLY A 272 21.62 6.46 -21.98
CA GLY A 272 20.88 5.33 -22.55
C GLY A 272 19.90 4.68 -21.57
N ILE A 273 19.48 5.40 -20.52
CA ILE A 273 18.65 4.85 -19.42
C ILE A 273 17.34 4.28 -19.93
N ARG A 274 16.78 4.89 -20.97
CA ARG A 274 15.54 4.42 -21.58
C ARG A 274 15.57 2.95 -22.00
N ALA A 275 16.76 2.41 -22.30
CA ALA A 275 16.90 0.98 -22.61
C ALA A 275 16.58 0.07 -21.42
N LEU A 276 16.79 0.54 -20.18
CA LEU A 276 16.52 -0.19 -18.94
C LEU A 276 15.07 -0.02 -18.45
N PHE A 277 14.30 0.89 -19.07
CA PHE A 277 12.97 1.26 -18.62
C PHE A 277 11.99 0.08 -18.63
N LEU A 278 11.40 -0.18 -17.47
CA LEU A 278 10.28 -1.09 -17.28
C LEU A 278 9.08 -0.30 -16.78
N GLN A 279 8.00 -0.33 -17.55
CA GLN A 279 6.77 0.40 -17.21
C GLN A 279 6.10 -0.17 -15.95
N ASP A 280 5.50 0.72 -15.16
CA ASP A 280 4.75 0.43 -13.93
C ASP A 280 5.60 -0.06 -12.75
N GLU A 281 6.93 0.01 -12.83
CA GLU A 281 7.78 -0.33 -11.68
C GLU A 281 7.64 0.70 -10.56
N LEU A 282 7.59 2.00 -10.89
CA LEU A 282 7.26 3.07 -9.94
C LEU A 282 5.88 2.85 -9.33
N LEU A 283 4.88 2.56 -10.17
CA LEU A 283 3.51 2.35 -9.72
C LEU A 283 3.40 1.18 -8.74
N LYS A 284 3.97 0.02 -9.08
CA LYS A 284 3.91 -1.16 -8.21
C LYS A 284 4.73 -0.98 -6.94
N ALA A 285 5.90 -0.34 -7.02
CA ALA A 285 6.70 0.01 -5.85
C ALA A 285 5.93 0.91 -4.89
N CYS A 286 5.31 1.99 -5.39
CA CYS A 286 4.52 2.90 -4.58
C CYS A 286 3.24 2.27 -4.04
N LEU A 287 2.56 1.41 -4.81
CA LEU A 287 1.43 0.63 -4.30
C LEU A 287 1.89 -0.29 -3.16
N SER A 288 3.04 -0.98 -3.29
CA SER A 288 3.60 -1.82 -2.23
C SER A 288 3.96 -0.99 -0.99
N LEU A 289 4.73 0.09 -1.15
CA LEU A 289 5.10 1.02 -0.09
C LEU A 289 3.89 1.61 0.65
N SER A 290 2.78 1.86 -0.06
CA SER A 290 1.53 2.32 0.57
C SER A 290 0.97 1.32 1.57
N HIS A 291 1.13 0.01 1.36
CA HIS A 291 0.73 -1.05 2.29
C HIS A 291 1.73 -1.27 3.44
N SER A 292 2.98 -0.84 3.28
CA SER A 292 4.04 -1.02 4.30
C SER A 292 3.83 -0.13 5.53
N SER A 293 4.12 -0.69 6.71
CA SER A 293 4.15 0.03 7.99
C SER A 293 5.58 0.43 8.38
N SER A 294 6.57 -0.37 7.99
CA SER A 294 7.99 -0.16 8.28
C SER A 294 8.85 -0.29 7.03
N VAL A 295 9.68 0.71 6.74
CA VAL A 295 10.50 0.81 5.53
C VAL A 295 11.97 1.02 5.88
N LEU A 296 12.85 0.19 5.32
CA LEU A 296 14.30 0.36 5.38
C LEU A 296 14.78 1.00 4.08
N ILE A 297 15.47 2.13 4.16
CA ILE A 297 16.05 2.82 3.00
C ILE A 297 17.58 2.69 3.07
N THR A 298 18.24 2.46 1.94
CA THR A 298 19.69 2.54 1.82
C THR A 298 20.08 3.39 0.62
N THR A 299 21.13 4.16 0.79
CA THR A 299 21.69 5.04 -0.24
C THR A 299 23.16 5.27 0.03
N GLY A 300 23.92 5.59 -1.01
CA GLY A 300 25.34 5.90 -0.92
C GLY A 300 26.13 5.10 -1.93
N PHE A 301 26.78 5.84 -2.83
CA PHE A 301 27.65 5.32 -3.86
C PHE A 301 29.04 5.98 -3.76
N PRO A 302 30.10 5.24 -3.40
CA PRO A 302 31.45 5.79 -3.34
C PRO A 302 32.08 5.81 -4.74
N THR A 303 31.99 6.95 -5.41
CA THR A 303 32.44 7.09 -6.81
C THR A 303 33.85 7.65 -6.92
N HIS A 304 34.26 8.55 -6.01
CA HIS A 304 35.54 9.25 -6.07
C HIS A 304 36.46 8.88 -4.91
N PHE A 305 37.03 7.67 -4.93
CA PHE A 305 37.89 7.11 -3.89
C PHE A 305 39.19 7.91 -3.58
N MET A 306 39.53 8.92 -4.39
CA MET A 306 40.64 9.84 -4.14
C MET A 306 40.24 11.07 -3.31
N HIS A 307 38.94 11.23 -3.02
CA HIS A 307 38.38 12.28 -2.18
C HIS A 307 37.85 11.70 -0.87
N SER A 308 37.73 12.57 0.14
CA SER A 308 37.11 12.26 1.42
C SER A 308 36.11 13.37 1.74
N PRO A 309 34.80 13.08 1.81
CA PRO A 309 34.15 11.79 1.52
C PRO A 309 34.27 11.34 0.04
N PRO A 310 34.29 10.02 -0.25
CA PRO A 310 34.16 9.47 -1.61
C PRO A 310 32.71 9.40 -2.12
N GLU A 311 31.73 9.66 -1.25
CA GLU A 311 30.29 9.71 -1.55
C GLU A 311 29.98 10.70 -2.67
N GLU A 312 28.94 10.39 -3.44
CA GLU A 312 28.39 11.28 -4.44
C GLU A 312 27.06 11.91 -4.04
N THR A 313 26.68 12.93 -4.81
CA THR A 313 25.47 13.73 -4.60
C THR A 313 24.18 13.04 -5.03
N ASP A 314 24.27 12.00 -5.87
CA ASP A 314 23.08 11.24 -6.29
C ASP A 314 22.75 10.16 -5.26
N GLY A 315 21.46 9.98 -4.98
CA GLY A 315 20.94 9.09 -3.94
C GLY A 315 20.40 9.80 -2.69
N PRO A 316 21.25 10.46 -1.87
CA PRO A 316 20.83 10.98 -0.58
C PRO A 316 19.65 11.98 -0.63
N PRO A 317 19.60 12.95 -1.56
CA PRO A 317 18.44 13.83 -1.68
C PRO A 317 17.13 13.10 -2.00
N GLY A 318 17.16 12.14 -2.93
CA GLY A 318 16.00 11.32 -3.27
C GLY A 318 15.55 10.42 -2.11
N ALA A 319 16.51 9.80 -1.41
CA ALA A 319 16.26 9.00 -0.22
C ALA A 319 15.54 9.81 0.86
N LEU A 320 15.99 11.05 1.08
CA LEU A 320 15.44 11.93 2.08
C LEU A 320 14.04 12.45 1.71
N ALA A 321 13.81 12.75 0.43
CA ALA A 321 12.49 13.13 -0.08
C ALA A 321 11.46 12.00 0.11
N MET A 322 11.84 10.75 -0.19
CA MET A 322 10.99 9.58 0.08
C MET A 322 10.72 9.42 1.57
N ALA A 323 11.77 9.48 2.39
CA ALA A 323 11.64 9.33 3.84
C ALA A 323 10.69 10.39 4.44
N ALA A 324 10.76 11.64 3.97
CA ALA A 324 9.86 12.70 4.39
C ALA A 324 8.39 12.38 4.07
N MET A 325 8.11 11.93 2.84
CA MET A 325 6.76 11.54 2.43
C MET A 325 6.26 10.34 3.27
N LEU A 326 7.07 9.29 3.41
CA LEU A 326 6.72 8.09 4.17
C LEU A 326 6.44 8.42 5.65
N GLN A 327 7.26 9.26 6.30
CA GLN A 327 7.01 9.73 7.67
C GLN A 327 5.72 10.56 7.77
N SER A 328 5.41 11.39 6.76
CA SER A 328 4.15 12.15 6.72
C SER A 328 2.91 11.24 6.61
N LEU A 329 3.08 10.08 5.97
CA LEU A 329 2.10 8.99 5.91
C LEU A 329 2.13 8.08 7.16
N LYS A 330 2.84 8.49 8.22
CA LYS A 330 2.97 7.80 9.52
C LYS A 330 3.61 6.42 9.43
N LYS A 331 4.48 6.21 8.43
CA LYS A 331 5.28 4.98 8.31
C LYS A 331 6.56 5.10 9.14
N ASN A 332 7.01 3.98 9.68
CA ASN A 332 8.31 3.89 10.34
C ASN A 332 9.39 3.82 9.26
N VAL A 333 10.37 4.71 9.31
CA VAL A 333 11.44 4.78 8.31
C VAL A 333 12.79 4.73 9.02
N LEU A 334 13.69 3.89 8.51
CA LEU A 334 15.07 3.76 8.97
C LEU A 334 16.00 3.85 7.75
N ILE A 335 17.11 4.57 7.87
CA ILE A 335 18.16 4.56 6.85
C ILE A 335 19.31 3.66 7.32
N VAL A 336 19.77 2.77 6.44
CA VAL A 336 21.00 2.00 6.60
C VAL A 336 22.05 2.46 5.58
N THR A 337 23.26 2.72 6.08
CA THR A 337 24.38 3.23 5.29
C THR A 337 25.67 2.50 5.65
N ASP A 338 26.73 2.68 4.85
CA ASP A 338 28.07 2.23 5.21
C ASP A 338 28.51 2.85 6.55
N GLU A 339 29.18 2.04 7.39
CA GLU A 339 29.74 2.46 8.69
C GLU A 339 30.64 3.68 8.54
N ARG A 340 31.45 3.71 7.49
CA ARG A 340 32.34 4.84 7.16
C ARG A 340 31.60 6.16 6.95
N ALA A 341 30.36 6.10 6.46
CA ALA A 341 29.54 7.29 6.16
C ALA A 341 28.53 7.61 7.28
N LEU A 342 28.42 6.76 8.31
CA LEU A 342 27.37 6.82 9.33
C LEU A 342 27.34 8.18 10.05
N GLU A 343 28.47 8.62 10.60
CA GLU A 343 28.53 9.88 11.37
C GLU A 343 28.23 11.09 10.48
N MET A 344 28.73 11.12 9.25
CA MET A 344 28.45 12.17 8.28
C MET A 344 26.96 12.22 7.94
N ASN A 345 26.36 11.07 7.62
CA ASN A 345 24.94 10.97 7.29
C ASN A 345 24.05 11.40 8.47
N GLN A 346 24.39 11.01 9.70
CA GLN A 346 23.67 11.48 10.89
C GLN A 346 23.73 13.00 11.06
N HIS A 347 24.88 13.63 10.77
CA HIS A 347 25.01 15.09 10.79
C HIS A 347 24.20 15.75 9.67
N MET A 348 24.24 15.21 8.44
CA MET A 348 23.46 15.75 7.33
C MET A 348 21.96 15.69 7.57
N ILE A 349 21.46 14.62 8.21
CA ILE A 349 20.03 14.53 8.60
C ILE A 349 19.67 15.60 9.64
N ARG A 350 20.55 15.89 10.61
CA ARG A 350 20.32 16.98 11.58
C ARG A 350 20.22 18.33 10.89
N ASP A 351 21.20 18.64 10.03
CA ASP A 351 21.21 19.86 9.24
C ASP A 351 19.95 19.99 8.35
N ALA A 352 19.49 18.88 7.76
CA ALA A 352 18.30 18.86 6.92
C ALA A 352 17.02 19.17 7.71
N VAL A 353 16.93 18.74 8.97
CA VAL A 353 15.84 19.14 9.89
C VAL A 353 15.95 20.62 10.24
N GLU A 354 17.14 21.10 10.61
CA GLU A 354 17.37 22.51 10.96
C GLU A 354 17.03 23.46 9.80
N LYS A 355 17.30 23.04 8.56
CA LYS A 355 16.96 23.79 7.34
C LYS A 355 15.51 23.62 6.89
N GLY A 356 14.74 22.71 7.50
CA GLY A 356 13.36 22.44 7.11
C GLY A 356 13.21 21.68 5.78
N VAL A 357 14.28 21.01 5.33
CA VAL A 357 14.21 20.07 4.19
C VAL A 357 13.25 18.93 4.55
N ILE A 358 13.39 18.41 5.77
CA ILE A 358 12.50 17.42 6.39
C ILE A 358 12.00 17.91 7.75
N GLN A 359 10.83 17.42 8.17
CA GLN A 359 10.20 17.86 9.42
C GLN A 359 10.71 17.07 10.64
N THR A 360 11.11 15.81 10.45
CA THR A 360 11.49 14.91 11.54
C THR A 360 12.72 14.13 11.12
N ALA A 361 13.71 14.05 12.01
CA ALA A 361 14.93 13.30 11.74
C ALA A 361 14.61 11.83 11.45
N VAL A 362 15.23 11.29 10.41
CA VAL A 362 15.18 9.86 10.10
C VAL A 362 16.34 9.18 10.83
N PRO A 363 16.13 8.11 11.61
CA PRO A 363 17.23 7.39 12.23
C PRO A 363 18.15 6.79 11.16
N VAL A 364 19.46 6.86 11.39
CA VAL A 364 20.49 6.33 10.49
C VAL A 364 21.37 5.37 11.26
N ILE A 365 21.52 4.15 10.76
CA ILE A 365 22.37 3.10 11.33
C ILE A 365 23.25 2.46 10.25
N SER A 366 24.21 1.63 10.65
CA SER A 366 24.96 0.76 9.76
C SER A 366 24.55 -0.70 9.94
N PHE A 367 24.85 -1.52 8.94
CA PHE A 367 24.70 -2.97 9.02
C PHE A 367 26.07 -3.61 9.22
N GLN A 368 26.22 -4.38 10.30
CA GLN A 368 27.42 -5.14 10.59
C GLN A 368 27.18 -6.62 10.25
N SER A 369 28.03 -7.18 9.39
CA SER A 369 27.96 -8.58 8.99
C SER A 369 28.97 -9.40 9.80
N ASP A 370 28.50 -9.99 10.90
CA ASP A 370 29.29 -10.84 11.80
C ASP A 370 29.21 -12.34 11.42
N GLY A 371 28.39 -12.70 10.42
CA GLY A 371 28.27 -14.06 9.91
C GLY A 371 27.00 -14.32 9.08
N PRO A 372 26.77 -15.58 8.65
CA PRO A 372 25.71 -15.95 7.70
C PRO A 372 24.27 -15.65 8.15
N GLY A 373 24.04 -15.36 9.43
CA GLY A 373 22.73 -15.02 10.00
C GLY A 373 22.49 -13.53 10.26
N SER A 374 23.50 -12.67 10.07
CA SER A 374 23.41 -11.25 10.45
C SER A 374 22.28 -10.52 9.71
N ALA A 375 22.12 -10.76 8.41
CA ALA A 375 21.05 -10.16 7.64
C ALA A 375 19.65 -10.58 8.12
N LEU A 376 19.47 -11.86 8.45
CA LEU A 376 18.20 -12.37 8.99
C LEU A 376 17.89 -11.74 10.36
N HIS A 377 18.87 -11.69 11.27
CA HIS A 377 18.69 -11.05 12.59
C HIS A 377 18.45 -9.54 12.49
N PHE A 378 19.03 -8.89 11.49
CA PHE A 378 18.79 -7.48 11.22
C PHE A 378 17.36 -7.23 10.72
N LEU A 379 16.85 -8.11 9.85
CA LEU A 379 15.54 -7.95 9.23
C LEU A 379 14.38 -8.48 10.07
N CYS A 380 14.63 -9.38 11.02
CA CYS A 380 13.59 -10.08 11.77
C CYS A 380 13.78 -9.94 13.29
N HIS A 381 12.68 -9.91 14.04
CA HIS A 381 12.72 -10.01 15.49
C HIS A 381 13.27 -11.37 15.90
N ASP A 382 14.32 -11.38 16.71
CA ASP A 382 15.04 -12.59 17.16
C ASP A 382 15.49 -13.55 16.03
N GLY A 383 15.57 -13.07 14.79
CA GLY A 383 15.88 -13.89 13.62
C GLY A 383 14.74 -14.79 13.14
N ASP A 384 13.49 -14.57 13.57
CA ASP A 384 12.32 -15.32 13.09
C ASP A 384 11.78 -14.75 11.77
N PRO A 385 11.85 -15.50 10.64
CA PRO A 385 11.32 -15.04 9.34
C PRO A 385 9.81 -14.73 9.35
N ASN A 386 9.05 -15.22 10.34
CA ASN A 386 7.63 -14.91 10.47
C ASN A 386 7.37 -13.58 11.21
N SER A 387 8.41 -12.94 11.73
CA SER A 387 8.34 -11.67 12.45
C SER A 387 9.31 -10.63 11.85
N PRO A 388 9.07 -10.19 10.61
CA PRO A 388 9.90 -9.16 9.98
C PRO A 388 9.76 -7.81 10.70
N ARG A 389 10.87 -7.07 10.78
CA ARG A 389 10.94 -5.69 11.30
C ARG A 389 10.60 -4.64 10.26
N PHE A 390 10.72 -5.00 8.97
CA PHE A 390 10.48 -4.16 7.82
C PHE A 390 9.60 -4.89 6.82
N ASP A 391 8.66 -4.17 6.19
CA ASP A 391 7.79 -4.71 5.15
C ASP A 391 8.36 -4.42 3.75
N HIS A 392 9.21 -3.40 3.65
CA HIS A 392 9.76 -2.94 2.39
C HIS A 392 11.19 -2.40 2.54
N LEU A 393 12.07 -2.82 1.65
CA LEU A 393 13.45 -2.32 1.53
C LEU A 393 13.57 -1.47 0.27
N VAL A 394 14.21 -0.31 0.36
CA VAL A 394 14.45 0.59 -0.78
C VAL A 394 15.95 0.85 -0.88
N ALA A 395 16.55 0.53 -2.02
CA ALA A 395 17.89 0.96 -2.39
C ALA A 395 17.77 2.09 -3.40
N ILE A 396 18.44 3.21 -3.17
CA ILE A 396 18.49 4.34 -4.11
C ILE A 396 19.92 4.82 -4.25
N GLU A 397 20.47 4.71 -5.45
CA GLU A 397 21.89 5.00 -5.73
C GLU A 397 22.80 4.31 -4.71
N ARG A 398 22.55 3.03 -4.50
CA ARG A 398 23.36 2.18 -3.62
C ARG A 398 24.13 1.21 -4.49
N SER A 399 25.45 1.14 -4.36
CA SER A 399 26.26 0.18 -5.11
C SER A 399 25.79 -1.26 -4.86
N GLY A 400 25.57 -2.04 -5.93
CA GLY A 400 25.20 -3.44 -5.86
C GLY A 400 26.36 -4.35 -6.30
N ARG A 401 26.50 -5.53 -5.68
CA ARG A 401 27.52 -6.49 -6.11
C ARG A 401 27.26 -6.99 -7.53
N ALA A 402 28.33 -7.13 -8.29
CA ALA A 402 28.36 -7.82 -9.58
C ALA A 402 28.46 -9.33 -9.38
N ALA A 403 28.39 -10.09 -10.48
CA ALA A 403 28.37 -11.55 -10.47
C ALA A 403 29.63 -12.22 -9.88
N ASP A 404 30.74 -11.49 -9.77
CA ASP A 404 31.99 -11.96 -9.17
C ASP A 404 32.12 -11.58 -7.67
N GLY A 405 31.08 -10.98 -7.09
CA GLY A 405 31.04 -10.52 -5.71
C GLY A 405 31.85 -9.25 -5.43
N ASN A 406 32.30 -8.53 -6.47
CA ASN A 406 32.88 -7.19 -6.36
C ASN A 406 31.84 -6.10 -6.63
N TYR A 407 32.22 -4.86 -6.35
CA TYR A 407 31.40 -3.67 -6.58
C TYR A 407 32.14 -2.76 -7.56
N TYR A 408 31.45 -2.26 -8.58
CA TYR A 408 32.06 -1.45 -9.63
C TYR A 408 31.30 -0.15 -9.83
N ASN A 409 32.03 0.95 -10.01
CA ASN A 409 31.43 2.17 -10.57
C ASN A 409 31.29 2.04 -12.10
N MET A 410 30.59 2.99 -12.74
CA MET A 410 30.36 3.00 -14.19
C MET A 410 31.65 2.98 -15.03
N ARG A 411 32.80 3.39 -14.46
CA ARG A 411 34.12 3.35 -15.09
C ARG A 411 34.78 1.97 -15.02
N GLY A 412 34.14 0.98 -14.40
CA GLY A 412 34.68 -0.37 -14.21
C GLY A 412 35.72 -0.48 -13.09
N MET A 413 35.83 0.54 -12.22
CA MET A 413 36.77 0.51 -11.10
C MET A 413 36.15 -0.25 -9.93
N ASN A 414 36.90 -1.19 -9.36
CA ASN A 414 36.47 -1.93 -8.18
C ASN A 414 36.50 -1.05 -6.92
N ILE A 415 35.34 -0.89 -6.28
CA ILE A 415 35.12 -0.07 -5.08
C ILE A 415 34.75 -0.89 -3.85
N LYS A 416 34.91 -2.23 -3.89
CA LYS A 416 34.53 -3.15 -2.79
C LYS A 416 35.09 -2.76 -1.42
N HIS A 417 36.27 -2.15 -1.38
CA HIS A 417 36.92 -1.71 -0.14
C HIS A 417 36.24 -0.50 0.53
N LEU A 418 35.23 0.11 -0.10
CA LEU A 418 34.50 1.28 0.39
C LEU A 418 33.02 0.99 0.69
N VAL A 419 32.57 -0.24 0.40
CA VAL A 419 31.15 -0.63 0.35
C VAL A 419 30.94 -1.78 1.34
N ASP A 420 30.10 -1.54 2.35
CA ASP A 420 29.62 -2.58 3.26
C ASP A 420 28.61 -3.48 2.55
N PRO A 421 28.51 -4.77 2.91
CA PRO A 421 27.68 -5.77 2.23
C PRO A 421 26.18 -5.63 2.58
N ILE A 422 25.63 -4.42 2.48
CA ILE A 422 24.21 -4.11 2.70
C ILE A 422 23.30 -4.86 1.72
N ASP A 423 23.82 -5.26 0.55
CA ASP A 423 23.10 -6.08 -0.41
C ASP A 423 22.76 -7.49 0.11
N ASP A 424 23.45 -7.98 1.15
CA ASP A 424 23.05 -9.19 1.88
C ASP A 424 21.66 -9.06 2.51
N LEU A 425 21.25 -7.85 2.92
CA LEU A 425 19.90 -7.60 3.42
C LEU A 425 18.86 -7.84 2.31
N PHE A 426 19.12 -7.42 1.08
CA PHE A 426 18.19 -7.59 -0.04
C PHE A 426 18.10 -9.06 -0.46
N VAL A 427 19.23 -9.78 -0.44
CA VAL A 427 19.23 -11.22 -0.71
C VAL A 427 18.48 -11.99 0.37
N ALA A 428 18.70 -11.69 1.65
CA ALA A 428 17.94 -12.31 2.74
C ALA A 428 16.44 -11.98 2.65
N ALA A 429 16.09 -10.72 2.37
CA ALA A 429 14.70 -10.27 2.23
C ALA A 429 13.93 -11.05 1.17
N SER A 430 14.56 -11.39 0.03
CA SER A 430 13.91 -12.17 -1.05
C SER A 430 13.42 -13.56 -0.60
N ALA A 431 13.98 -14.10 0.48
CA ALA A 431 13.61 -15.39 1.05
C ALA A 431 12.62 -15.28 2.23
N ILE A 432 12.32 -14.06 2.70
CA ILE A 432 11.45 -13.82 3.87
C ILE A 432 10.07 -13.39 3.36
N PRO A 433 9.01 -14.21 3.54
CA PRO A 433 7.66 -13.85 3.14
C PRO A 433 7.20 -12.55 3.78
N GLY A 434 6.60 -11.67 2.98
CA GLY A 434 6.06 -10.39 3.47
C GLY A 434 7.04 -9.22 3.42
N ILE A 435 8.32 -9.45 3.12
CA ILE A 435 9.26 -8.36 2.80
C ILE A 435 9.30 -8.19 1.28
N THR A 436 9.13 -6.95 0.82
CA THR A 436 9.32 -6.56 -0.59
C THR A 436 10.50 -5.62 -0.74
N SER A 437 11.01 -5.45 -1.95
CA SER A 437 12.20 -4.66 -2.22
C SER A 437 12.08 -3.81 -3.50
N THR A 438 12.61 -2.59 -3.45
CA THR A 438 12.72 -1.67 -4.59
C THR A 438 14.18 -1.25 -4.75
N GLY A 439 14.71 -1.33 -5.97
CA GLY A 439 15.95 -0.67 -6.38
C GLY A 439 15.64 0.54 -7.25
N ILE A 440 16.33 1.65 -7.02
CA ILE A 440 16.27 2.88 -7.80
C ILE A 440 17.71 3.18 -8.27
N GLY A 441 17.90 3.26 -9.58
CA GLY A 441 19.22 3.38 -10.19
C GLY A 441 19.19 4.03 -11.57
N ASP A 442 20.36 4.45 -12.03
CA ASP A 442 20.56 5.11 -13.31
C ASP A 442 21.77 4.57 -14.13
N GLY A 443 22.39 3.47 -13.71
CA GLY A 443 23.55 2.88 -14.37
C GLY A 443 23.46 1.37 -14.59
N GLY A 444 22.67 0.68 -13.77
CA GLY A 444 22.51 -0.78 -13.77
C GLY A 444 23.49 -1.53 -12.85
N ASN A 445 24.39 -0.81 -12.18
CA ASN A 445 25.34 -1.31 -11.18
C ASN A 445 24.87 -1.05 -9.73
N GLU A 446 23.68 -0.47 -9.58
CA GLU A 446 23.03 -0.21 -8.31
C GLU A 446 22.25 -1.43 -7.82
N LEU A 447 22.13 -1.52 -6.50
CA LEU A 447 21.41 -2.56 -5.79
C LEU A 447 19.94 -2.58 -6.21
N GLY A 448 19.49 -3.77 -6.64
CA GLY A 448 18.15 -4.01 -7.16
C GLY A 448 18.08 -4.05 -8.69
N MET A 449 19.07 -3.48 -9.38
CA MET A 449 19.15 -3.51 -10.85
C MET A 449 19.46 -4.90 -11.43
N GLY A 450 19.70 -5.91 -10.56
CA GLY A 450 19.73 -7.31 -10.98
C GLY A 450 18.48 -7.76 -11.73
N LYS A 451 17.34 -7.07 -11.54
CA LYS A 451 16.09 -7.32 -12.29
C LYS A 451 16.21 -6.98 -13.79
N VAL A 452 17.05 -6.00 -14.15
CA VAL A 452 17.30 -5.57 -15.55
C VAL A 452 18.71 -5.98 -16.03
N LYS A 453 19.37 -6.90 -15.30
CA LYS A 453 20.77 -7.30 -15.49
C LYS A 453 21.14 -7.65 -16.94
N ASP A 454 20.31 -8.42 -17.63
CA ASP A 454 20.62 -8.84 -19.00
C ASP A 454 20.57 -7.67 -19.98
N THR A 455 19.66 -6.72 -19.77
CA THR A 455 19.61 -5.47 -20.52
C THR A 455 20.81 -4.59 -20.21
N VAL A 456 21.22 -4.49 -18.94
CA VAL A 456 22.44 -3.76 -18.53
C VAL A 456 23.65 -4.34 -19.24
N LYS A 457 23.83 -5.66 -19.23
CA LYS A 457 24.93 -6.34 -19.93
C LYS A 457 24.98 -6.07 -21.42
N ALA A 458 23.81 -5.91 -22.05
CA ALA A 458 23.68 -5.72 -23.49
C ALA A 458 23.84 -4.26 -23.92
N GLN A 459 23.35 -3.31 -23.11
CA GLN A 459 23.15 -1.93 -23.54
C GLN A 459 24.07 -0.94 -22.82
N MET A 460 24.49 -1.23 -21.58
CA MET A 460 25.25 -0.26 -20.77
C MET A 460 26.77 -0.38 -20.97
N PRO A 461 27.51 0.74 -20.91
CA PRO A 461 28.97 0.72 -20.90
C PRO A 461 29.50 -0.18 -19.79
N ASN A 462 30.48 -1.03 -20.09
CA ASN A 462 31.01 -2.03 -19.17
C ASN A 462 29.96 -2.99 -18.57
N GLY A 463 28.75 -3.09 -19.14
CA GLY A 463 27.62 -3.81 -18.55
C GLY A 463 27.92 -5.26 -18.16
N LYS A 464 28.75 -5.97 -18.93
CA LYS A 464 29.18 -7.35 -18.60
C LYS A 464 29.95 -7.45 -17.28
N LEU A 465 30.66 -6.40 -16.90
CA LEU A 465 31.44 -6.29 -15.67
C LEU A 465 30.61 -5.73 -14.53
N ILE A 466 29.89 -4.62 -14.78
CA ILE A 466 29.32 -3.80 -13.71
C ILE A 466 27.89 -4.20 -13.32
N ALA A 467 27.18 -4.96 -14.17
CA ALA A 467 25.77 -5.25 -13.92
C ALA A 467 25.57 -5.89 -12.55
N CYS A 468 24.69 -5.27 -11.76
CA CYS A 468 24.32 -5.78 -10.45
C CYS A 468 23.75 -7.20 -10.57
N ASP A 469 24.11 -8.07 -9.63
CA ASP A 469 23.62 -9.45 -9.53
C ASP A 469 22.36 -9.56 -8.66
N VAL A 470 22.17 -8.61 -7.74
CA VAL A 470 21.07 -8.62 -6.77
C VAL A 470 19.85 -7.92 -7.35
N ALA A 471 18.80 -8.69 -7.60
CA ALA A 471 17.51 -8.19 -8.06
C ALA A 471 16.63 -7.75 -6.88
N ALA A 472 15.90 -6.66 -7.08
CA ALA A 472 14.79 -6.26 -6.22
C ALA A 472 13.46 -6.71 -6.86
N ASP A 473 12.38 -6.71 -6.08
CA ASP A 473 11.03 -6.99 -6.60
C ASP A 473 10.59 -5.92 -7.59
N PHE A 474 11.00 -4.67 -7.35
CA PHE A 474 10.81 -3.53 -8.23
C PHE A 474 12.13 -2.86 -8.60
N ALA A 475 12.32 -2.46 -9.85
CA ALA A 475 13.49 -1.74 -10.35
C ALA A 475 13.03 -0.47 -11.08
N ILE A 476 13.10 0.66 -10.37
CA ILE A 476 12.78 1.99 -10.92
C ILE A 476 14.06 2.53 -11.56
N THR A 477 14.06 2.62 -12.89
CA THR A 477 15.19 3.19 -13.64
C THR A 477 14.91 4.65 -13.94
N THR A 478 15.85 5.54 -13.64
CA THR A 478 15.64 6.98 -13.79
C THR A 478 16.82 7.67 -14.43
N GLY A 479 16.59 8.86 -14.98
CA GLY A 479 17.63 9.68 -15.57
C GLY A 479 18.67 10.15 -14.57
N VAL A 480 18.31 10.30 -13.29
CA VAL A 480 19.14 10.56 -12.10
C VAL A 480 18.40 9.89 -10.93
N SER A 481 19.07 9.12 -10.08
CA SER A 481 18.41 8.34 -9.01
C SER A 481 17.61 9.20 -8.03
N ASN A 482 18.09 10.41 -7.73
CA ASN A 482 17.37 11.41 -6.96
C ASN A 482 15.97 11.71 -7.52
N TRP A 483 15.82 11.75 -8.86
CA TRP A 483 14.54 11.95 -9.51
C TRP A 483 13.59 10.77 -9.28
N GLY A 484 14.11 9.55 -9.20
CA GLY A 484 13.35 8.38 -8.78
C GLY A 484 12.82 8.52 -7.35
N GLY A 485 13.64 9.01 -6.42
CA GLY A 485 13.19 9.34 -5.06
C GLY A 485 12.08 10.40 -5.02
N TYR A 486 12.19 11.44 -5.84
CA TYR A 486 11.14 12.46 -5.98
C TYR A 486 9.86 11.89 -6.57
N ALA A 487 9.99 11.07 -7.61
CA ALA A 487 8.87 10.39 -8.27
C ALA A 487 8.12 9.48 -7.30
N VAL A 488 8.83 8.74 -6.44
CA VAL A 488 8.21 7.93 -5.38
C VAL A 488 7.43 8.81 -4.39
N ALA A 489 8.01 9.93 -3.93
CA ALA A 489 7.31 10.86 -3.04
C ALA A 489 6.04 11.43 -3.69
N CYS A 490 6.12 11.82 -4.97
CA CYS A 490 4.99 12.31 -5.76
C CYS A 490 3.91 11.25 -5.97
N ALA A 491 4.27 10.03 -6.35
CA ALA A 491 3.35 8.93 -6.59
C ALA A 491 2.63 8.49 -5.29
N LEU A 492 3.34 8.43 -4.15
CA LEU A 492 2.73 8.18 -2.85
C LEU A 492 1.71 9.26 -2.46
N TYR A 493 1.99 10.54 -2.78
CA TYR A 493 1.02 11.61 -2.58
C TYR A 493 -0.23 11.42 -3.44
N VAL A 494 -0.08 11.12 -4.73
CA VAL A 494 -1.20 10.85 -5.65
C VAL A 494 -2.05 9.68 -5.14
N LEU A 495 -1.41 8.58 -4.73
CA LEU A 495 -2.10 7.41 -4.15
C LEU A 495 -2.85 7.76 -2.86
N SER A 496 -2.27 8.61 -2.00
CA SER A 496 -2.89 9.03 -0.74
C SER A 496 -4.14 9.89 -0.93
N LEU A 497 -4.26 10.54 -2.09
CA LEU A 497 -5.46 11.28 -2.50
C LEU A 497 -6.45 10.46 -3.32
N CYS A 498 -6.05 9.28 -3.82
CA CYS A 498 -6.90 8.41 -4.62
C CYS A 498 -7.95 7.72 -3.71
N PRO A 499 -9.26 8.04 -3.83
CA PRO A 499 -10.27 7.51 -2.91
C PRO A 499 -10.40 5.98 -2.98
N ILE A 500 -10.21 5.40 -4.17
CA ILE A 500 -10.24 3.95 -4.39
C ILE A 500 -9.11 3.27 -3.63
N HIS A 501 -7.90 3.79 -3.78
CA HIS A 501 -6.72 3.24 -3.11
C HIS A 501 -6.83 3.42 -1.60
N TRP A 502 -7.24 4.61 -1.14
CA TRP A 502 -7.43 4.92 0.27
C TRP A 502 -8.45 3.97 0.92
N ARG A 503 -9.62 3.79 0.30
CA ARG A 503 -10.64 2.82 0.73
C ARG A 503 -10.05 1.40 0.85
N TYR A 504 -9.27 0.98 -0.15
CA TYR A 504 -8.67 -0.35 -0.18
C TYR A 504 -7.65 -0.55 0.95
N LEU A 505 -6.75 0.42 1.18
CA LEU A 505 -5.79 0.39 2.29
C LEU A 505 -6.48 0.30 3.65
N GLN A 506 -7.59 1.02 3.83
CA GLN A 506 -8.38 1.00 5.06
C GLN A 506 -9.30 -0.22 5.17
N ARG A 507 -9.32 -1.10 4.15
CA ARG A 507 -10.13 -2.33 4.08
C ARG A 507 -11.61 -2.09 4.42
N GLY A 508 -12.14 -0.94 4.02
CA GLY A 508 -13.47 -0.47 4.40
C GLY A 508 -13.83 0.85 3.74
N LEU A 509 -15.00 1.43 4.04
CA LEU A 509 -15.45 2.67 3.40
C LEU A 509 -14.46 3.83 3.59
N GLY A 510 -13.74 3.86 4.71
CA GLY A 510 -12.68 4.82 5.03
C GLY A 510 -13.19 6.26 5.10
N LEU A 511 -12.97 6.95 6.22
CA LEU A 511 -13.17 8.40 6.19
C LEU A 511 -12.13 9.00 5.22
N PRO A 512 -12.52 9.94 4.35
CA PRO A 512 -11.56 10.63 3.51
C PRO A 512 -10.51 11.34 4.40
N SER A 513 -9.29 11.46 3.88
CA SER A 513 -8.22 12.20 4.55
C SER A 513 -8.65 13.63 4.89
N THR A 514 -8.25 14.12 6.07
CA THR A 514 -8.60 15.47 6.51
C THR A 514 -7.77 16.52 5.78
N PRO A 515 -8.23 17.78 5.67
CA PRO A 515 -7.47 18.87 5.07
C PRO A 515 -6.08 19.06 5.70
N GLU A 516 -5.96 18.84 7.01
CA GLU A 516 -4.69 18.92 7.74
C GLU A 516 -3.72 17.82 7.30
N GLN A 517 -4.21 16.58 7.14
CA GLN A 517 -3.40 15.47 6.63
C GLN A 517 -2.91 15.76 5.20
N GLN A 518 -3.81 16.20 4.32
CA GLN A 518 -3.46 16.54 2.95
C GLN A 518 -2.43 17.67 2.87
N SER A 519 -2.53 18.66 3.77
CA SER A 519 -1.57 19.76 3.90
C SER A 519 -0.19 19.25 4.34
N GLN A 520 -0.14 18.35 5.33
CA GLN A 520 1.11 17.73 5.79
C GLN A 520 1.80 16.91 4.69
N TRP A 521 1.03 16.11 3.93
CA TRP A 521 1.56 15.34 2.80
C TRP A 521 2.08 16.28 1.70
N ARG A 522 1.32 17.32 1.37
CA ARG A 522 1.72 18.31 0.37
C ARG A 522 2.98 19.08 0.78
N ALA A 523 3.13 19.39 2.07
CA ALA A 523 4.32 20.03 2.61
C ALA A 523 5.55 19.11 2.55
N SER A 524 5.36 17.80 2.44
CA SER A 524 6.44 16.80 2.37
C SER A 524 6.93 16.53 0.95
N LEU A 525 6.19 16.98 -0.07
CA LEU A 525 6.64 16.90 -1.47
C LEU A 525 7.98 17.61 -1.70
N PRO A 526 8.79 17.15 -2.68
CA PRO A 526 10.00 17.84 -3.09
C PRO A 526 9.68 19.25 -3.61
N THR A 527 10.63 20.17 -3.40
CA THR A 527 10.61 21.54 -3.94
C THR A 527 12.01 21.94 -4.34
N ILE A 528 12.12 22.91 -5.25
CA ILE A 528 13.40 23.50 -5.66
C ILE A 528 14.17 24.00 -4.43
N ALA A 529 13.51 24.73 -3.52
CA ALA A 529 14.15 25.26 -2.32
C ALA A 529 14.72 24.16 -1.41
N LYS A 530 13.94 23.10 -1.15
CA LYS A 530 14.40 21.98 -0.31
C LYS A 530 15.59 21.25 -0.94
N GLU A 531 15.54 21.04 -2.24
CA GLU A 531 16.65 20.39 -2.95
C GLU A 531 17.90 21.26 -2.94
N GLU A 532 17.76 22.56 -3.18
CA GLU A 532 18.88 23.49 -3.14
C GLU A 532 19.54 23.49 -1.76
N ASP A 533 18.74 23.54 -0.68
CA ASP A 533 19.24 23.44 0.69
C ASP A 533 19.92 22.08 0.96
N MET A 534 19.35 20.98 0.45
CA MET A 534 19.95 19.65 0.60
C MET A 534 21.29 19.53 -0.11
N LEU A 535 21.39 20.00 -1.36
CA LEU A 535 22.66 20.03 -2.09
C LEU A 535 23.70 20.93 -1.41
N ARG A 536 23.28 22.05 -0.80
CA ARG A 536 24.16 22.90 0.01
C ARG A 536 24.69 22.17 1.25
N ILE A 537 23.86 21.34 1.88
CA ILE A 537 24.30 20.46 2.97
C ILE A 537 25.33 19.46 2.46
N LEU A 538 25.08 18.77 1.35
CA LEU A 538 26.05 17.83 0.76
C LEU A 538 27.40 18.51 0.47
N VAL A 539 27.37 19.70 -0.12
CA VAL A 539 28.55 20.52 -0.38
C VAL A 539 29.28 20.91 0.92
N LYS A 540 28.55 21.27 1.99
CA LYS A 540 29.13 21.56 3.32
C LYS A 540 29.94 20.38 3.85
N TYR A 541 29.49 19.14 3.61
CA TYR A 541 30.18 17.92 4.02
C TYR A 541 31.20 17.40 3.00
N GLY A 542 31.41 18.10 1.89
CA GLY A 542 32.43 17.75 0.89
C GLY A 542 32.01 16.68 -0.12
N VAL A 543 30.73 16.31 -0.17
CA VAL A 543 30.14 15.36 -1.13
C VAL A 543 30.07 15.99 -2.53
N ARG A 544 30.36 15.20 -3.57
CA ARG A 544 30.66 15.71 -4.93
C ARG A 544 29.78 15.08 -6.00
N SER A 545 29.67 15.75 -7.14
CA SER A 545 29.06 15.17 -8.34
C SER A 545 29.76 13.87 -8.75
N GLY A 546 29.01 12.76 -8.87
CA GLY A 546 29.54 11.43 -9.22
C GLY A 546 30.28 11.38 -10.55
N LYS A 547 29.85 12.21 -11.50
CA LYS A 547 30.46 12.27 -12.84
C LYS A 547 31.70 13.14 -12.92
N THR A 548 31.69 14.33 -12.32
CA THR A 548 32.74 15.36 -12.54
C THR A 548 33.67 15.58 -11.35
N ALA A 549 33.34 15.04 -10.17
CA ALA A 549 33.98 15.35 -8.89
C ALA A 549 33.86 16.83 -8.45
N ASN A 550 33.01 17.62 -9.12
CA ASN A 550 32.76 19.00 -8.76
C ASN A 550 32.13 19.09 -7.36
N LEU A 551 32.62 20.00 -6.53
CA LEU A 551 32.02 20.37 -5.25
C LEU A 551 31.14 21.59 -5.48
N GLY A 552 29.87 21.35 -5.79
CA GLY A 552 28.91 22.39 -6.10
C GLY A 552 27.50 21.83 -6.18
N LEU A 553 26.55 22.69 -6.59
CA LEU A 553 25.16 22.30 -6.81
C LEU A 553 25.05 21.59 -8.16
N GLU A 554 25.52 20.36 -8.19
CA GLU A 554 25.61 19.52 -9.38
C GLU A 554 25.43 18.06 -8.98
N VAL A 555 24.64 17.32 -9.76
CA VAL A 555 24.45 15.88 -9.62
C VAL A 555 24.68 15.25 -10.99
N ASP A 556 25.52 14.22 -11.06
CA ASP A 556 25.80 13.49 -12.31
C ASP A 556 26.26 14.32 -13.51
N GLY A 557 26.97 15.41 -13.24
CA GLY A 557 27.45 16.31 -14.28
C GLY A 557 26.39 17.26 -14.81
N LEU A 558 25.21 17.29 -14.20
CA LEU A 558 24.12 18.22 -14.49
C LEU A 558 24.06 19.28 -13.39
N THR A 559 24.07 20.54 -13.80
CA THR A 559 23.95 21.66 -12.85
C THR A 559 22.54 21.73 -12.28
N PHE A 560 22.41 22.15 -11.01
CA PHE A 560 21.12 22.27 -10.33
C PHE A 560 20.09 23.06 -11.15
N HIS A 561 20.49 24.23 -11.68
CA HIS A 561 19.76 24.94 -12.71
C HIS A 561 20.42 24.74 -14.09
N PRO A 562 19.64 24.53 -15.16
CA PRO A 562 18.18 24.37 -15.15
C PRO A 562 17.71 22.95 -14.80
N TYR A 563 18.58 21.94 -14.91
CA TYR A 563 18.17 20.54 -15.06
C TYR A 563 17.37 19.98 -13.87
N HIS A 564 17.95 19.93 -12.67
CA HIS A 564 17.27 19.34 -11.51
C HIS A 564 16.08 20.20 -11.08
N SER A 565 16.22 21.53 -11.13
CA SER A 565 15.13 22.45 -10.80
C SER A 565 13.90 22.30 -11.72
N ASP A 566 14.12 22.07 -13.01
CA ASP A 566 13.05 21.88 -14.00
C ASP A 566 12.29 20.57 -13.74
N ILE A 567 13.01 19.46 -13.55
CA ILE A 567 12.39 18.16 -13.23
C ILE A 567 11.57 18.24 -11.94
N ILE A 568 12.11 18.85 -10.88
CA ILE A 568 11.38 19.01 -9.61
C ILE A 568 10.11 19.84 -9.81
N GLN A 569 10.18 20.93 -10.57
CA GLN A 569 9.03 21.78 -10.85
C GLN A 569 7.96 21.01 -11.65
N ARG A 570 8.35 20.33 -12.72
CA ARG A 570 7.44 19.57 -13.59
C ARG A 570 6.81 18.39 -12.86
N LEU A 571 7.58 17.63 -12.07
CA LEU A 571 7.06 16.58 -11.20
C LEU A 571 6.01 17.14 -10.23
N ARG A 572 6.32 18.27 -9.59
CA ARG A 572 5.41 18.91 -8.63
C ARG A 572 4.14 19.44 -9.30
N ASP A 573 4.25 20.07 -10.45
CA ASP A 573 3.11 20.59 -11.21
C ASP A 573 2.20 19.45 -11.67
N LEU A 574 2.78 18.38 -12.22
CA LEU A 574 2.06 17.18 -12.60
C LEU A 574 1.36 16.53 -11.39
N THR A 575 2.04 16.46 -10.25
CA THR A 575 1.48 15.87 -9.01
C THR A 575 0.31 16.68 -8.46
N LEU A 576 0.37 18.01 -8.58
CA LEU A 576 -0.62 18.94 -8.02
C LEU A 576 -1.74 19.32 -9.00
N ALA A 577 -1.62 18.92 -10.27
CA ALA A 577 -2.62 19.16 -11.29
C ALA A 577 -3.95 18.50 -10.89
N ARG A 578 -4.94 19.33 -10.53
CA ARG A 578 -6.34 18.89 -10.37
C ARG A 578 -7.01 18.87 -11.73
N SER A 579 -7.82 17.85 -12.01
CA SER A 579 -8.72 17.91 -13.17
C SER A 579 -9.82 18.92 -12.94
N HIS A 580 -10.36 19.42 -14.05
CA HIS A 580 -11.57 20.24 -14.09
C HIS A 580 -12.83 19.55 -13.51
N SER A 581 -12.77 18.28 -13.09
CA SER A 581 -13.86 17.53 -12.48
C SER A 581 -13.93 17.59 -10.95
N ASP A 582 -12.90 18.13 -10.28
CA ASP A 582 -12.86 18.31 -8.82
C ASP A 582 -13.36 19.71 -8.35
N GLN A 583 -13.85 20.54 -9.27
CA GLN A 583 -14.54 21.83 -9.00
C GLN A 583 -16.02 21.71 -9.32
#